data_AF-A0AA39WV48-F1
#
_entry.id   AF-A0AA39WV48-F1
#
_cell.length_a   1.000
_cell.length_b   1.000
_cell.length_c   1.000
_cell.angle_alpha   90.00
_cell.angle_beta   90.00
_cell.angle_gamma   90.00
#
_symmetry.space_group_name_H-M   'P 1'
#
loop_
_entity.id
_entity.type
_entity.pdbx_description
1 polymer ?
#
loop_
_entity_poly.entity_id
_entity_poly.type
_entity_poly.pdbx_seq_one_letter_code
_entity_poly.pdbx_strand_id
1 'polypeptide(L)'
;MKSLEAVQMIAGRVITGAFRTVALPILEAEAAILPVGIRLNQQLLRFWVNCDTLPQRHASWKLKRAIDPANKRFVSPLQRIMLMAREIDVEHLETIHPFVTMPWASRPAVQIESLEAAKRRASSLPEPEVAIFAQGLQRRGKAGSGISRVDGRGTTVVAHSFTVGKSDSVDALFAELQAIHQAVELIRGTWSTEMVARFPEAAKVKHVIYSDNKTALRLLHKPRQMPRQETVRSVLQSLD
;
A
#
# COMPACT_ATOMS: atom_id res chain seq x y z
N MET A 1 19.20 6.53 -27.70
CA MET A 1 20.03 5.93 -26.64
C MET A 1 21.34 6.68 -26.45
N LYS A 2 22.18 6.82 -27.49
CA LYS A 2 23.48 7.52 -27.41
C LYS A 2 23.45 8.91 -26.75
N SER A 3 22.40 9.71 -26.97
CA SER A 3 22.24 11.01 -26.32
C SER A 3 22.00 10.91 -24.81
N LEU A 4 21.22 9.92 -24.35
CA LEU A 4 20.95 9.66 -22.94
C LEU A 4 22.16 9.06 -22.22
N GLU A 5 22.91 8.20 -22.90
CA GLU A 5 24.18 7.65 -22.40
C GLU A 5 25.22 8.77 -22.22
N ALA A 6 25.28 9.73 -23.13
CA ALA A 6 26.16 10.89 -22.99
C ALA A 6 25.81 11.75 -21.76
N VAL A 7 24.51 11.98 -21.52
CA VAL A 7 24.04 12.69 -20.32
C VAL A 7 24.42 11.93 -19.05
N GLN A 8 24.22 10.61 -19.03
CA GLN A 8 24.60 9.77 -17.89
C GLN A 8 26.10 9.73 -17.66
N MET A 9 26.91 9.72 -18.73
CA MET A 9 28.36 9.78 -18.64
C MET A 9 28.84 11.09 -18.01
N ILE A 10 28.22 12.22 -18.36
CA ILE A 10 28.52 13.52 -17.74
C ILE A 10 28.13 13.49 -16.25
N ALA A 11 26.91 13.05 -15.94
CA ALA A 11 26.44 12.96 -14.56
C ALA A 11 27.29 12.02 -13.70
N GLY A 12 27.65 10.85 -14.23
CA GLY A 12 28.47 9.85 -13.55
C GLY A 12 29.86 10.40 -13.21
N ARG A 13 30.49 11.16 -14.12
CA ARG A 13 31.77 11.83 -13.83
C ARG A 13 31.65 12.86 -12.72
N VAL A 14 30.57 13.64 -12.71
CA VAL A 14 30.34 14.65 -11.66
C VAL A 14 30.11 14.01 -10.30
N ILE A 15 29.33 12.91 -10.25
CA ILE A 15 29.02 12.19 -9.01
C ILE A 15 30.27 11.50 -8.43
N THR A 16 31.07 10.86 -9.29
CA THR A 16 32.23 10.06 -8.86
C THR A 16 33.54 10.86 -8.79
N GLY A 17 33.59 12.06 -9.38
CA GLY A 17 34.83 12.82 -9.55
C GLY A 17 35.81 12.19 -10.56
N ALA A 18 35.35 11.25 -11.38
CA ALA A 18 36.20 10.48 -12.27
C ALA A 18 36.73 11.27 -13.47
N PHE A 19 37.88 10.85 -13.99
CA PHE A 19 38.53 11.48 -15.15
C PHE A 19 37.66 11.44 -16.42
N ARG A 20 37.93 12.37 -17.34
CA ARG A 20 37.22 12.50 -18.63
C ARG A 20 37.26 11.22 -19.48
N THR A 21 38.28 10.38 -19.32
CA THR A 21 38.47 9.16 -20.13
C THR A 21 37.80 7.92 -19.55
N VAL A 22 37.23 8.00 -18.34
CA VAL A 22 36.61 6.82 -17.71
C VAL A 22 35.39 6.38 -18.51
N ALA A 23 35.32 5.07 -18.73
CA ALA A 23 34.25 4.43 -19.48
C ALA A 23 32.92 4.46 -18.70
N LEU A 24 31.81 4.60 -19.42
CA LEU A 24 30.47 4.68 -18.82
C LEU A 24 30.13 3.51 -17.88
N PRO A 25 30.41 2.23 -18.21
CA PRO A 25 30.09 1.13 -17.30
C PRO A 25 30.82 1.20 -15.95
N ILE A 26 32.04 1.77 -15.93
CA ILE A 26 32.80 1.99 -14.69
C ILE A 26 32.11 3.09 -13.87
N LEU A 27 31.74 4.21 -14.50
CA LEU A 27 31.00 5.27 -13.81
C LEU A 27 29.67 4.78 -13.24
N GLU A 28 28.97 3.92 -13.98
CA GLU A 28 27.71 3.30 -13.53
C GLU A 28 27.90 2.41 -12.31
N ALA A 29 28.95 1.57 -12.31
CA ALA A 29 29.29 0.73 -11.18
C ALA A 29 29.72 1.56 -9.96
N GLU A 30 30.62 2.53 -10.13
CA GLU A 30 31.15 3.37 -9.06
C GLU A 30 30.07 4.30 -8.47
N ALA A 31 29.17 4.83 -9.29
CA ALA A 31 28.06 5.66 -8.81
C ALA A 31 26.88 4.84 -8.25
N ALA A 32 26.94 3.50 -8.32
CA ALA A 32 25.82 2.60 -8.04
C ALA A 32 24.53 2.96 -8.83
N ILE A 33 24.69 3.33 -10.10
CA ILE A 33 23.59 3.73 -10.99
C ILE A 33 23.42 2.70 -12.11
N LEU A 34 22.19 2.22 -12.31
CA LEU A 34 21.87 1.32 -13.43
C LEU A 34 22.04 1.99 -14.80
N PRO A 35 22.37 1.22 -15.86
CA PRO A 35 22.39 1.73 -17.24
C PRO A 35 21.11 2.48 -17.63
N VAL A 36 21.25 3.58 -18.39
CA VAL A 36 20.11 4.46 -18.72
C VAL A 36 18.99 3.74 -19.46
N GLY A 37 19.34 2.80 -20.35
CA GLY A 37 18.37 2.00 -21.09
C GLY A 37 17.53 1.10 -20.17
N ILE A 38 18.15 0.51 -19.15
CA ILE A 38 17.45 -0.32 -18.16
C ILE A 38 16.48 0.53 -17.35
N ARG A 39 16.91 1.72 -16.88
CA ARG A 39 16.01 2.62 -16.14
C ARG A 39 14.85 3.09 -17.00
N LEU A 40 15.10 3.45 -18.26
CA LEU A 40 14.04 3.85 -19.18
C LEU A 40 13.04 2.71 -19.36
N ASN A 41 13.51 1.49 -19.58
CA ASN A 41 12.67 0.31 -19.70
C ASN A 41 11.82 0.09 -18.44
N GLN A 42 12.40 0.18 -17.25
CA GLN A 42 11.66 0.08 -15.98
C GLN A 42 10.57 1.17 -15.86
N GLN A 43 10.85 2.41 -16.28
CA GLN A 43 9.87 3.49 -16.27
C GLN A 43 8.73 3.26 -17.28
N LEU A 44 9.03 2.75 -18.48
CA LEU A 44 8.02 2.43 -19.48
C LEU A 44 7.10 1.29 -19.03
N LEU A 45 7.67 0.24 -18.43
CA LEU A 45 6.89 -0.87 -17.86
C LEU A 45 6.02 -0.40 -16.70
N ARG A 46 6.59 0.40 -15.78
CA ARG A 46 5.83 1.00 -14.68
C ARG A 46 4.70 1.88 -15.18
N PHE A 47 4.94 2.67 -16.22
CA PHE A 47 3.90 3.49 -16.85
C PHE A 47 2.78 2.65 -17.45
N TRP A 48 3.12 1.53 -18.12
CA TRP A 48 2.14 0.60 -18.68
C TRP A 48 1.25 0.01 -17.58
N VAL A 49 1.86 -0.59 -16.56
CA VAL A 49 1.15 -1.17 -15.40
C VAL A 49 0.28 -0.11 -14.72
N ASN A 50 0.82 1.10 -14.49
CA ASN A 50 0.03 2.19 -13.92
C ASN A 50 -1.19 2.53 -14.78
N CYS A 51 -1.07 2.54 -16.10
CA CYS A 51 -2.22 2.79 -16.99
C CYS A 51 -3.32 1.73 -16.83
N ASP A 52 -2.95 0.48 -16.56
CA ASP A 52 -3.88 -0.63 -16.32
C ASP A 52 -4.55 -0.57 -14.95
N THR A 53 -3.88 -0.01 -13.93
CA THR A 53 -4.50 0.21 -12.62
C THR A 53 -5.53 1.34 -12.61
N LEU A 54 -5.66 2.14 -13.67
CA LEU A 54 -6.59 3.27 -13.68
C LEU A 54 -8.04 2.83 -13.96
N PRO A 55 -9.06 3.57 -13.47
CA PRO A 55 -10.46 3.25 -13.74
C PRO A 55 -10.75 3.17 -15.25
N GLN A 56 -11.61 2.24 -15.67
CA GLN A 56 -11.95 2.01 -17.09
C GLN A 56 -12.47 3.26 -17.84
N ARG A 57 -12.99 4.25 -17.11
CA ARG A 57 -13.44 5.55 -17.67
C ARG A 57 -12.30 6.54 -17.95
N HIS A 58 -11.07 6.24 -17.51
CA HIS A 58 -9.91 7.09 -17.70
C HIS A 58 -9.47 7.15 -19.17
N ALA A 59 -8.95 8.29 -19.62
CA ALA A 59 -8.55 8.51 -21.01
C ALA A 59 -7.47 7.53 -21.51
N SER A 60 -6.67 6.97 -20.60
CA SER A 60 -5.67 5.92 -20.92
C SER A 60 -6.30 4.72 -21.61
N TRP A 61 -7.47 4.27 -21.15
CA TRP A 61 -8.18 3.13 -21.74
C TRP A 61 -8.66 3.43 -23.15
N LYS A 62 -9.14 4.65 -23.41
CA LYS A 62 -9.51 5.10 -24.76
C LYS A 62 -8.30 5.08 -25.69
N LEU A 63 -7.16 5.59 -25.24
CA LEU A 63 -5.92 5.61 -26.01
C LEU A 63 -5.39 4.19 -26.27
N LYS A 64 -5.44 3.31 -25.27
CA LYS A 64 -5.03 1.90 -25.42
C LYS A 64 -5.89 1.15 -26.43
N ARG A 65 -7.22 1.32 -26.38
CA ARG A 65 -8.16 0.71 -27.34
C ARG A 65 -8.01 1.24 -28.76
N ALA A 66 -7.51 2.47 -28.92
CA ALA A 66 -7.25 3.08 -30.21
C ALA A 66 -5.90 2.65 -30.84
N ILE A 67 -5.08 1.86 -30.12
CA ILE A 67 -3.84 1.32 -30.69
C ILE A 67 -4.21 0.28 -31.74
N ASP A 68 -3.72 0.46 -32.96
CA ASP A 68 -3.73 -0.55 -34.00
C ASP A 68 -2.36 -1.26 -34.04
N PRO A 69 -2.26 -2.52 -33.56
CA PRO A 69 -1.01 -3.27 -33.59
C PRO A 69 -0.53 -3.60 -35.01
N ALA A 70 -1.41 -3.59 -36.01
CA ALA A 70 -1.08 -3.87 -37.40
C ALA A 70 -0.42 -2.66 -38.09
N ASN A 71 -0.66 -1.45 -37.59
CA ASN A 71 -0.02 -0.26 -38.12
C ASN A 71 1.47 -0.21 -37.76
N LYS A 72 2.32 -0.59 -38.72
CA LYS A 72 3.78 -0.51 -38.62
C LYS A 72 4.36 0.77 -39.22
N ARG A 73 3.56 1.55 -39.95
CA ARG A 73 4.01 2.78 -40.63
C ARG A 73 4.21 3.93 -39.65
N PHE A 74 3.27 4.11 -38.72
CA PHE A 74 3.29 5.19 -37.73
C PHE A 74 3.13 4.63 -36.31
N VAL A 75 4.20 4.02 -35.79
CA VAL A 75 4.20 3.39 -34.46
C VAL A 75 4.22 4.46 -33.37
N SER A 76 3.14 4.57 -32.60
CA SER A 76 3.05 5.51 -31.48
C SER A 76 3.96 5.10 -30.31
N PRO A 77 4.40 6.04 -29.44
CA PRO A 77 5.14 5.69 -28.23
C PRO A 77 4.38 4.69 -27.35
N LEU A 78 3.06 4.85 -27.20
CA LEU A 78 2.22 3.95 -26.44
C LEU A 78 2.16 2.54 -27.05
N GLN A 79 2.12 2.43 -28.38
CA GLN A 79 2.21 1.15 -29.09
C GLN A 79 3.56 0.46 -28.87
N ARG A 80 4.67 1.21 -28.83
CA ARG A 80 5.99 0.63 -28.49
C ARG A 80 6.01 0.06 -27.08
N ILE A 81 5.42 0.77 -26.13
CA ILE A 81 5.30 0.31 -24.73
C ILE A 81 4.43 -0.95 -24.66
N MET A 82 3.29 -0.97 -25.35
CA MET A 82 2.42 -2.14 -25.45
C MET A 82 3.18 -3.36 -25.97
N LEU A 83 3.94 -3.21 -27.07
CA LEU A 83 4.72 -4.30 -27.64
C LEU A 83 5.81 -4.81 -26.69
N MET A 84 6.42 -3.90 -25.92
CA MET A 84 7.42 -4.22 -24.89
C MET A 84 6.79 -4.94 -23.69
N ALA A 85 5.56 -4.58 -23.30
CA ALA A 85 4.87 -5.10 -22.12
C ALA A 85 3.93 -6.28 -22.40
N ARG A 86 3.98 -6.86 -23.62
CA ARG A 86 3.04 -7.90 -24.08
C ARG A 86 3.00 -9.17 -23.21
N GLU A 87 4.09 -9.45 -22.50
CA GLU A 87 4.26 -10.65 -21.65
C GLU A 87 3.90 -10.39 -20.19
N ILE A 88 3.52 -9.16 -19.84
CA ILE A 88 3.12 -8.80 -18.48
C ILE A 88 1.63 -9.09 -18.33
N ASP A 89 1.30 -9.98 -17.40
CA ASP A 89 -0.08 -10.17 -16.96
C ASP A 89 -0.56 -8.93 -16.21
N VAL A 90 -1.63 -8.33 -16.71
CA VAL A 90 -2.29 -7.14 -16.15
C VAL A 90 -3.77 -7.40 -15.83
N GLU A 91 -4.26 -8.64 -15.96
CA GLU A 91 -5.69 -8.95 -15.83
C GLU A 91 -6.18 -8.82 -14.39
N HIS A 92 -5.31 -9.06 -13.41
CA HIS A 92 -5.64 -9.13 -11.99
C HIS A 92 -5.13 -7.91 -11.19
N LEU A 93 -4.93 -6.77 -11.85
CA LEU A 93 -4.49 -5.56 -11.20
C LEU A 93 -5.64 -4.84 -10.49
N GLU A 94 -5.38 -4.39 -9.27
CA GLU A 94 -6.31 -3.54 -8.53
C GLU A 94 -6.57 -2.23 -9.29
N THR A 95 -7.83 -1.79 -9.28
CA THR A 95 -8.18 -0.47 -9.80
C THR A 95 -7.91 0.61 -8.76
N ILE A 96 -6.88 1.43 -8.99
CA ILE A 96 -6.49 2.57 -8.16
C ILE A 96 -7.28 3.81 -8.58
N HIS A 97 -8.18 4.25 -7.71
CA HIS A 97 -8.92 5.48 -7.84
C HIS A 97 -8.10 6.70 -7.39
N PRO A 98 -8.37 7.89 -7.94
CA PRO A 98 -7.75 9.13 -7.47
C PRO A 98 -7.98 9.38 -5.97
N PHE A 99 -9.16 9.02 -5.47
CA PHE A 99 -9.55 9.12 -4.06
C PHE A 99 -10.21 7.81 -3.61
N VAL A 100 -9.79 7.29 -2.45
CA VAL A 100 -10.36 6.05 -1.87
C VAL A 100 -11.75 6.32 -1.30
N THR A 101 -11.89 7.44 -0.57
CA THR A 101 -13.12 7.99 -0.02
C THR A 101 -13.26 9.45 -0.46
N MET A 102 -14.46 10.00 -0.34
CA MET A 102 -14.70 11.40 -0.69
C MET A 102 -13.84 12.33 0.19
N PRO A 103 -13.31 13.45 -0.34
CA PRO A 103 -12.45 14.35 0.43
C PRO A 103 -13.07 14.86 1.73
N TRP A 104 -14.40 15.02 1.75
CA TRP A 104 -15.21 15.50 2.87
C TRP A 104 -15.79 14.39 3.76
N ALA A 105 -15.50 13.11 3.48
CA ALA A 105 -15.92 12.02 4.36
C ALA A 105 -15.21 12.12 5.72
N SER A 106 -15.90 11.69 6.78
CA SER A 106 -15.30 11.53 8.10
C SER A 106 -14.13 10.55 8.02
N ARG A 107 -13.14 10.71 8.91
CA ARG A 107 -11.94 9.87 8.91
C ARG A 107 -11.62 9.40 10.32
N PRO A 108 -11.05 8.18 10.45
CA PRO A 108 -10.56 7.74 11.75
C PRO A 108 -9.47 8.67 12.26
N ALA A 109 -9.51 8.94 13.57
CA ALA A 109 -8.45 9.62 14.27
C ALA A 109 -7.23 8.68 14.38
N VAL A 110 -6.27 8.83 13.46
CA VAL A 110 -5.04 8.04 13.46
C VAL A 110 -3.91 8.86 14.07
N GLN A 111 -3.25 8.31 15.09
CA GLN A 111 -2.06 8.88 15.71
C GLN A 111 -0.85 7.99 15.40
N ILE A 112 0.21 8.55 14.82
CA ILE A 112 1.44 7.83 14.50
C ILE A 112 2.52 8.29 15.46
N GLU A 113 2.95 7.38 16.32
CA GLU A 113 3.89 7.70 17.41
C GLU A 113 5.25 7.00 17.24
N SER A 114 6.20 7.38 18.10
CA SER A 114 7.39 6.56 18.31
C SER A 114 7.00 5.26 19.02
N LEU A 115 7.80 4.21 18.83
CA LEU A 115 7.52 2.90 19.45
C LEU A 115 7.45 3.01 20.98
N GLU A 116 8.31 3.80 21.59
CA GLU A 116 8.35 4.00 23.04
C GLU A 116 7.13 4.76 23.58
N ALA A 117 6.63 5.76 22.83
CA ALA A 117 5.41 6.46 23.19
C ALA A 117 4.18 5.54 23.06
N ALA A 118 4.09 4.79 21.97
CA ALA A 118 3.01 3.84 21.74
C ALA A 118 2.98 2.73 22.80
N LYS A 119 4.16 2.20 23.18
CA LYS A 119 4.28 1.21 24.27
C LYS A 119 3.82 1.79 25.60
N ARG A 120 4.27 3.00 25.95
CA ARG A 120 3.83 3.67 27.18
C ARG A 120 2.32 3.82 27.22
N ARG A 121 1.70 4.30 26.14
CA ARG A 121 0.24 4.44 26.06
C ARG A 121 -0.48 3.09 26.15
N ALA A 122 0.02 2.07 25.46
CA ALA A 122 -0.55 0.73 25.52
C ALA A 122 -0.44 0.10 26.92
N SER A 123 0.61 0.44 27.68
CA SER A 123 0.81 -0.01 29.07
C SER A 123 0.00 0.80 30.08
N SER A 124 -0.32 2.06 29.80
CA SER A 124 -1.10 2.95 30.67
C SER A 124 -2.40 3.36 29.98
N LEU A 125 -3.30 2.39 29.76
CA LEU A 125 -4.58 2.64 29.13
C LEU A 125 -5.43 3.55 30.04
N PRO A 126 -5.86 4.73 29.56
CA PRO A 126 -6.83 5.54 30.30
C PRO A 126 -8.14 4.75 30.40
N GLU A 127 -8.68 4.53 31.59
CA GLU A 127 -10.07 4.09 31.70
C GLU A 127 -10.98 5.24 31.21
N PRO A 128 -12.01 4.99 30.37
CA PRO A 128 -12.55 3.71 29.93
C PRO A 128 -12.21 3.39 28.45
N GLU A 129 -10.94 3.23 28.09
CA GLU A 129 -10.53 2.84 26.72
C GLU A 129 -10.36 1.31 26.58
N VAL A 130 -10.76 0.75 25.44
CA VAL A 130 -10.53 -0.66 25.07
C VAL A 130 -9.42 -0.74 24.04
N ALA A 131 -8.34 -1.44 24.37
CA ALA A 131 -7.24 -1.69 23.45
C ALA A 131 -7.43 -2.97 22.65
N ILE A 132 -7.30 -2.87 21.33
CA ILE A 132 -7.18 -4.01 20.42
C ILE A 132 -5.84 -3.90 19.71
N PHE A 133 -5.02 -4.94 19.79
CA PHE A 133 -3.75 -5.03 19.10
C PHE A 133 -3.94 -5.83 17.82
N ALA A 134 -3.71 -5.18 16.67
CA ALA A 134 -3.73 -5.79 15.35
C ALA A 134 -2.30 -6.04 14.87
N GLN A 135 -2.07 -7.20 14.25
CA GLN A 135 -0.77 -7.54 13.68
C GLN A 135 -0.93 -8.41 12.44
N GLY A 136 -0.26 -8.03 11.36
CA GLY A 136 0.01 -8.81 10.18
C GLY A 136 1.41 -9.43 10.25
N LEU A 137 1.52 -10.71 9.96
CA LEU A 137 2.79 -11.43 9.95
C LEU A 137 2.93 -12.24 8.67
N GLN A 138 4.12 -12.19 8.08
CA GLN A 138 4.51 -13.07 6.99
C GLN A 138 5.58 -14.04 7.49
N ARG A 139 5.28 -15.35 7.48
CA ARG A 139 6.18 -16.39 7.98
C ARG A 139 5.98 -17.69 7.21
N ARG A 140 7.10 -18.37 6.86
CA ARG A 140 7.10 -19.70 6.21
C ARG A 140 6.19 -19.77 4.97
N GLY A 141 6.26 -18.77 4.10
CA GLY A 141 5.49 -18.78 2.86
C GLY A 141 4.00 -18.41 3.01
N LYS A 142 3.57 -17.98 4.20
CA LYS A 142 2.18 -17.62 4.50
C LYS A 142 2.11 -16.22 5.10
N ALA A 143 1.08 -15.49 4.73
CA ALA A 143 0.68 -14.25 5.36
C ALA A 143 -0.50 -14.54 6.29
N GLY A 144 -0.38 -14.17 7.56
CA GLY A 144 -1.41 -14.29 8.57
C GLY A 144 -1.69 -12.95 9.20
N SER A 145 -2.89 -12.81 9.73
CA SER A 145 -3.30 -11.64 10.49
C SER A 145 -3.93 -12.09 11.79
N GLY A 146 -3.71 -11.32 12.84
CA GLY A 146 -4.27 -11.58 14.15
C GLY A 146 -4.63 -10.31 14.87
N ILE A 147 -5.63 -10.44 15.73
CA ILE A 147 -6.07 -9.41 16.66
C ILE A 147 -6.07 -10.00 18.07
N SER A 148 -5.69 -9.18 19.04
CA SER A 148 -5.84 -9.52 20.45
C SER A 148 -6.40 -8.35 21.23
N ARG A 149 -7.30 -8.64 22.17
CA ARG A 149 -7.82 -7.68 23.14
C ARG A 149 -7.35 -8.09 24.52
N VAL A 150 -6.89 -7.12 25.28
CA VAL A 150 -6.38 -7.31 26.64
C VAL A 150 -7.31 -6.61 27.63
N ASP A 151 -7.57 -7.22 28.79
CA ASP A 151 -8.30 -6.56 29.88
C ASP A 151 -7.44 -5.59 30.69
N GLY A 152 -8.04 -4.86 31.63
CA GLY A 152 -7.32 -3.95 32.53
C GLY A 152 -6.30 -4.64 33.45
N ARG A 153 -6.25 -5.98 33.47
CA ARG A 153 -5.27 -6.78 34.22
C ARG A 153 -4.14 -7.30 33.34
N GLY A 154 -4.13 -6.98 32.05
CA GLY A 154 -3.11 -7.47 31.12
C GLY A 154 -3.37 -8.87 30.57
N THR A 155 -4.55 -9.45 30.81
CA THR A 155 -4.93 -10.79 30.34
C THR A 155 -5.59 -10.71 28.97
N THR A 156 -5.16 -11.54 28.03
CA THR A 156 -5.79 -11.65 26.71
C THR A 156 -7.19 -12.26 26.85
N VAL A 157 -8.21 -11.47 26.54
CA VAL A 157 -9.62 -11.89 26.63
C VAL A 157 -10.14 -12.41 25.29
N VAL A 158 -9.66 -11.82 24.20
CA VAL A 158 -10.04 -12.21 22.84
C VAL A 158 -8.77 -12.30 22.01
N ALA A 159 -8.57 -13.43 21.32
CA ALA A 159 -7.51 -13.60 20.34
C ALA A 159 -8.10 -14.30 19.11
N HIS A 160 -8.01 -13.62 17.96
CA HIS A 160 -8.35 -14.22 16.67
C HIS A 160 -7.12 -14.15 15.77
N SER A 161 -6.83 -15.24 15.07
CA SER A 161 -5.78 -15.26 14.07
C SER A 161 -6.20 -16.19 12.94
N PHE A 162 -5.90 -15.81 11.70
CA PHE A 162 -6.18 -16.64 10.54
C PHE A 162 -5.12 -16.41 9.46
N THR A 163 -5.03 -17.37 8.54
CA THR A 163 -4.14 -17.26 7.38
C THR A 163 -4.87 -16.49 6.30
N VAL A 164 -4.31 -15.34 5.91
CA VAL A 164 -4.85 -14.46 4.87
C VAL A 164 -4.55 -15.01 3.48
N GLY A 165 -3.35 -15.59 3.29
CA GLY A 165 -2.95 -16.15 2.01
C GLY A 165 -1.50 -16.64 1.98
N LYS A 166 -1.03 -16.98 0.78
CA LYS A 166 0.38 -17.30 0.52
C LYS A 166 1.18 -16.00 0.41
N SER A 167 2.44 -16.04 0.84
CA SER A 167 3.37 -14.89 0.74
C SER A 167 3.59 -14.39 -0.69
N ASP A 168 3.34 -15.24 -1.67
CA ASP A 168 3.64 -14.96 -3.08
C ASP A 168 2.59 -14.03 -3.70
N SER A 169 1.39 -13.97 -3.11
CA SER A 169 0.28 -13.11 -3.53
C SER A 169 -0.06 -12.02 -2.51
N VAL A 170 0.32 -12.21 -1.25
CA VAL A 170 -0.05 -11.33 -0.14
C VAL A 170 1.19 -10.74 0.53
N ASP A 171 1.25 -9.41 0.58
CA ASP A 171 2.30 -8.69 1.31
C ASP A 171 1.95 -8.51 2.80
N ALA A 172 2.97 -8.23 3.60
CA ALA A 172 2.79 -7.95 5.03
C ALA A 172 1.87 -6.75 5.30
N LEU A 173 1.81 -5.78 4.38
CA LEU A 173 0.94 -4.61 4.50
C LEU A 173 -0.54 -4.97 4.40
N PHE A 174 -0.91 -5.86 3.48
CA PHE A 174 -2.26 -6.38 3.33
C PHE A 174 -2.66 -7.19 4.54
N ALA A 175 -1.77 -8.07 5.03
CA ALA A 175 -2.03 -8.82 6.26
C ALA A 175 -2.31 -7.87 7.45
N GLU A 176 -1.55 -6.78 7.56
CA GLU A 176 -1.81 -5.78 8.60
C GLU A 176 -3.16 -5.07 8.41
N LEU A 177 -3.46 -4.60 7.20
CA LEU A 177 -4.74 -3.94 6.90
C LEU A 177 -5.93 -4.88 7.15
N GLN A 178 -5.77 -6.18 6.89
CA GLN A 178 -6.75 -7.20 7.23
C GLN A 178 -6.89 -7.38 8.75
N ALA A 179 -5.79 -7.36 9.50
CA ALA A 179 -5.86 -7.39 10.96
C ALA A 179 -6.64 -6.18 11.51
N ILE A 180 -6.39 -4.99 10.98
CA ILE A 180 -7.14 -3.78 11.37
C ILE A 180 -8.61 -3.89 10.96
N HIS A 181 -8.90 -4.39 9.75
CA HIS A 181 -10.27 -4.65 9.30
C HIS A 181 -11.02 -5.55 10.28
N GLN A 182 -10.40 -6.65 10.70
CA GLN A 182 -11.00 -7.56 11.67
C GLN A 182 -11.21 -6.93 13.05
N ALA A 183 -10.29 -6.09 13.50
CA ALA A 183 -10.48 -5.36 14.75
C ALA A 183 -11.71 -4.46 14.68
N VAL A 184 -11.95 -3.79 13.55
CA VAL A 184 -13.16 -2.98 13.32
C VAL A 184 -14.42 -3.85 13.29
N GLU A 185 -14.41 -4.96 12.55
CA GLU A 185 -15.56 -5.87 12.49
C GLU A 185 -15.88 -6.52 13.85
N LEU A 186 -14.87 -6.83 14.67
CA LEU A 186 -15.06 -7.29 16.04
C LEU A 186 -15.81 -6.23 16.87
N ILE A 187 -15.43 -4.95 16.77
CA ILE A 187 -16.08 -3.85 17.49
C ILE A 187 -17.54 -3.73 17.03
N ARG A 188 -17.81 -3.74 15.73
CA ARG A 188 -19.18 -3.66 15.18
C ARG A 188 -20.05 -4.84 15.61
N GLY A 189 -19.52 -6.05 15.54
CA GLY A 189 -20.23 -7.26 15.97
C GLY A 189 -20.54 -7.26 17.48
N THR A 190 -19.66 -6.64 18.28
CA THR A 190 -19.85 -6.48 19.74
C THR A 190 -20.89 -5.40 20.08
N TRP A 191 -21.10 -4.41 19.21
CA TRP A 191 -22.02 -3.29 19.43
C TRP A 191 -23.10 -3.23 18.36
N SER A 192 -23.93 -4.27 18.28
CA SER A 192 -25.15 -4.24 17.46
C SER A 192 -26.13 -3.18 17.99
N THR A 193 -27.05 -2.72 17.14
CA THR A 193 -28.08 -1.73 17.51
C THR A 193 -28.83 -2.13 18.79
N GLU A 194 -29.11 -3.42 18.97
CA GLU A 194 -29.75 -3.97 20.16
C GLU A 194 -28.86 -3.86 21.41
N MET A 195 -27.56 -4.17 21.28
CA MET A 195 -26.61 -4.07 22.40
C MET A 195 -26.34 -2.63 22.80
N VAL A 196 -26.31 -1.70 21.84
CA VAL A 196 -26.20 -0.26 22.11
C VAL A 196 -27.44 0.25 22.85
N ALA A 197 -28.64 -0.19 22.45
CA ALA A 197 -29.88 0.18 23.15
C ALA A 197 -29.94 -0.40 24.58
N ARG A 198 -29.42 -1.62 24.78
CA ARG A 198 -29.40 -2.30 26.08
C ARG A 198 -28.34 -1.74 27.03
N PHE A 199 -27.19 -1.29 26.51
CA PHE A 199 -26.05 -0.82 27.30
C PHE A 199 -25.46 0.48 26.72
N PRO A 200 -26.17 1.62 26.83
CA PRO A 200 -25.78 2.87 26.17
C PRO A 200 -24.47 3.46 26.74
N GLU A 201 -24.22 3.34 28.03
CA GLU A 201 -22.98 3.85 28.65
C GLU A 201 -21.76 3.00 28.29
N ALA A 202 -21.94 1.68 28.17
CA ALA A 202 -20.85 0.79 27.76
C ALA A 202 -20.52 0.94 26.26
N ALA A 203 -21.50 1.34 25.43
CA ALA A 203 -21.29 1.61 24.01
C ALA A 203 -20.49 2.90 23.74
N LYS A 204 -20.47 3.85 24.68
CA LYS A 204 -19.68 5.10 24.57
C LYS A 204 -18.18 4.91 24.82
N VAL A 205 -17.78 3.69 25.23
CA VAL A 205 -16.38 3.33 25.46
C VAL A 205 -15.57 3.50 24.18
N LYS A 206 -14.45 4.22 24.29
CA LYS A 206 -13.57 4.48 23.16
C LYS A 206 -12.72 3.24 22.87
N HIS A 207 -12.81 2.71 21.65
CA HIS A 207 -11.97 1.61 21.17
C HIS A 207 -10.73 2.16 20.45
N VAL A 208 -9.55 1.65 20.81
CA VAL A 208 -8.27 2.05 20.21
C VAL A 208 -7.60 0.82 19.62
N ILE A 209 -7.35 0.86 18.32
CA ILE A 209 -6.64 -0.20 17.59
C ILE A 209 -5.16 0.19 17.48
N TYR A 210 -4.29 -0.66 18.01
CA TYR A 210 -2.84 -0.53 17.93
C TYR A 210 -2.30 -1.40 16.80
N SER A 211 -1.41 -0.84 16.00
CA SER A 211 -0.69 -1.52 14.91
C SER A 211 0.75 -1.02 14.90
N ASP A 212 1.71 -1.91 14.61
CA ASP A 212 3.13 -1.56 14.51
C ASP A 212 3.51 -1.06 13.10
N ASN A 213 2.63 -1.26 12.12
CA ASN A 213 2.86 -0.89 10.73
C ASN A 213 2.47 0.58 10.46
N LYS A 214 3.46 1.47 10.55
CA LYS A 214 3.29 2.90 10.24
C LYS A 214 2.74 3.15 8.83
N THR A 215 3.00 2.28 7.87
CA THR A 215 2.50 2.43 6.49
C THR A 215 0.99 2.21 6.45
N ALA A 216 0.48 1.16 7.10
CA ALA A 216 -0.96 0.92 7.22
C ALA A 216 -1.68 2.10 7.89
N LEU A 217 -1.14 2.60 9.00
CA LEU A 217 -1.68 3.78 9.70
C LEU A 217 -1.70 5.03 8.81
N ARG A 218 -0.63 5.30 8.05
CA ARG A 218 -0.60 6.43 7.11
C ARG A 218 -1.65 6.30 6.01
N LEU A 219 -1.86 5.07 5.51
CA LEU A 219 -2.88 4.81 4.48
C LEU A 219 -4.29 5.08 5.00
N LEU A 220 -4.60 4.66 6.22
CA LEU A 220 -5.91 4.93 6.83
C LEU A 220 -6.10 6.41 7.17
N HIS A 221 -5.03 7.11 7.58
CA HIS A 221 -5.09 8.54 7.90
C HIS A 221 -5.30 9.42 6.66
N LYS A 222 -4.50 9.18 5.61
CA LYS A 222 -4.51 9.93 4.35
C LYS A 222 -4.41 8.96 3.18
N PRO A 223 -5.52 8.32 2.79
CA PRO A 223 -5.52 7.43 1.64
C PRO A 223 -5.22 8.23 0.37
N ARG A 224 -4.05 7.99 -0.23
CA ARG A 224 -3.61 8.57 -1.50
C ARG A 224 -3.77 7.55 -2.64
N GLN A 225 -3.34 7.91 -3.84
CA GLN A 225 -3.12 6.98 -4.96
C GLN A 225 -1.97 6.02 -4.61
N MET A 226 -2.29 4.95 -3.88
CA MET A 226 -1.36 3.93 -3.40
C MET A 226 -1.98 2.56 -3.65
N PRO A 227 -1.20 1.48 -3.75
CA PRO A 227 -1.74 0.12 -3.78
C PRO A 227 -2.56 -0.20 -2.51
N ARG A 228 -3.40 -1.24 -2.57
CA ARG A 228 -4.28 -1.73 -1.50
C ARG A 228 -5.44 -0.79 -1.14
N GLN A 229 -5.89 0.05 -2.08
CA GLN A 229 -7.05 0.92 -1.89
C GLN A 229 -8.34 0.17 -1.60
N GLU A 230 -8.58 -0.99 -2.19
CA GLU A 230 -9.80 -1.79 -1.96
C GLU A 230 -9.90 -2.21 -0.50
N THR A 231 -8.79 -2.69 0.08
CA THR A 231 -8.75 -3.06 1.50
C THR A 231 -8.91 -1.84 2.40
N VAL A 232 -8.22 -0.74 2.09
CA VAL A 232 -8.35 0.52 2.83
C VAL A 232 -9.80 1.03 2.76
N ARG A 233 -10.43 0.98 1.59
CA ARG A 233 -11.84 1.36 1.40
C ARG A 233 -12.75 0.50 2.26
N SER A 234 -12.54 -0.81 2.26
CA SER A 234 -13.33 -1.75 3.06
C SER A 234 -13.21 -1.45 4.57
N VAL A 235 -12.00 -1.17 5.07
CA VAL A 235 -11.80 -0.73 6.47
C VAL A 235 -12.54 0.58 6.75
N LEU A 236 -12.42 1.58 5.86
CA LEU A 236 -13.06 2.88 6.06
C LEU A 236 -14.59 2.79 6.01
N GLN A 237 -15.15 1.95 5.13
CA GLN A 237 -16.59 1.70 5.06
C GLN A 237 -17.13 0.98 6.29
N SER A 238 -16.32 0.16 6.96
CA SER A 238 -16.69 -0.45 8.23
C SER A 238 -16.63 0.53 9.41
N LEU A 239 -16.00 1.70 9.25
CA LEU A 239 -15.92 2.73 10.29
C LEU A 239 -17.05 3.77 10.21
N ASP A 240 -17.71 3.89 9.06
CA ASP A 240 -18.90 4.71 8.84
C ASP A 240 -20.17 4.03 9.42
#